data_AF-A0A225WJ83-F1
#
_entry.id   AF-A0A225WJ83-F1
#
_cell.length_a   1.000
_cell.length_b   1.000
_cell.length_c   1.000
_cell.angle_alpha   90.00
_cell.angle_beta   90.00
_cell.angle_gamma   90.00
#
_symmetry.space_group_name_H-M   'P 1'
#
loop_
_entity.id
_entity.type
_entity.pdbx_description
1 polymer ?
#
loop_
_entity_poly.entity_id
_entity_poly.type
_entity_poly.pdbx_seq_one_letter_code
_entity_poly.pdbx_strand_id
1 'polypeptide(L)' 'MIFKGMYEAGYTPQKLYTLFEISSKIRNKQETDWVYDMYFVLWMEYSRWWPKRAKNIKSGPNPISK' A
#
# COMPACT_ATOMS: atom_id res chain seq x y z
N MET A 1 0.28 -13.85 5.27
CA MET A 1 1.14 -12.95 4.48
C MET A 1 0.70 -11.52 4.77
N ILE A 2 1.61 -10.64 5.22
CA ILE A 2 1.29 -9.33 5.80
C ILE A 2 0.43 -8.44 4.88
N PHE A 3 0.66 -8.48 3.55
CA PHE A 3 -0.13 -7.71 2.58
C PHE A 3 -1.59 -8.14 2.47
N LYS A 4 -1.90 -9.43 2.65
CA LYS A 4 -3.30 -9.90 2.66
C LYS A 4 -4.05 -9.35 3.86
N GLY A 5 -3.44 -9.36 5.04
CA GLY A 5 -4.04 -8.80 6.26
C GLY A 5 -4.25 -7.29 6.16
N MET A 6 -3.28 -6.57 5.59
CA MET A 6 -3.43 -5.13 5.31
C MET A 6 -4.59 -4.84 4.34
N TYR A 7 -4.76 -5.67 3.30
CA TYR A 7 -5.87 -5.54 2.37
C TYR A 7 -7.22 -5.77 3.04
N GLU A 8 -7.35 -6.86 3.79
CA GLU A 8 -8.58 -7.22 4.52
C GLU A 8 -8.94 -6.19 5.59
N ALA A 9 -7.95 -5.52 6.18
CA ALA A 9 -8.13 -4.39 7.08
C ALA A 9 -8.44 -3.05 6.38
N GLY A 10 -8.58 -3.04 5.05
CA GLY A 10 -8.98 -1.86 4.26
C GLY A 10 -7.86 -0.83 4.05
N TYR A 11 -6.59 -1.22 4.20
CA TYR A 11 -5.48 -0.32 3.87
C TYR A 11 -5.27 -0.25 2.36
N THR A 12 -5.53 0.91 1.77
CA THR A 12 -5.19 1.18 0.37
C THR A 12 -3.77 1.76 0.25
N PRO A 13 -3.11 1.64 -0.91
CA PRO A 13 -1.84 2.32 -1.18
C PRO A 13 -1.85 3.81 -0.85
N GLN A 14 -2.97 4.49 -1.12
CA GLN A 14 -3.13 5.91 -0.84
C GLN A 14 -3.28 6.21 0.66
N LYS A 15 -3.96 5.34 1.41
CA LYS A 15 -4.03 5.44 2.87
C LYS A 15 -2.65 5.26 3.50
N LEU A 16 -1.87 4.30 3.02
CA LEU A 16 -0.49 4.08 3.47
C LEU A 16 0.45 5.22 3.08
N TYR A 17 0.30 5.77 1.86
CA TYR A 17 1.07 6.94 1.41
C TYR A 17 0.91 8.12 2.38
N THR A 18 -0.31 8.34 2.86
CA THR A 18 -0.63 9.38 3.83
C THR A 18 -0.13 9.04 5.24
N LEU A 19 -0.42 7.82 5.72
CA LEU A 19 -0.02 7.34 7.06
C LEU A 19 1.49 7.35 7.28
N PHE A 20 2.27 7.03 6.26
CA PHE A 20 3.73 7.00 6.32
C PHE A 20 4.39 8.32 5.92
N GLU A 21 3.58 9.36 5.67
CA GLU A 21 4.04 10.70 5.29
C GLU A 21 5.02 10.67 4.11
N ILE A 22 4.76 9.80 3.13
CA ILE A 22 5.69 9.53 2.03
C ILE A 22 5.97 10.81 1.22
N SER A 23 4.97 11.68 1.04
CA SER A 23 5.14 12.99 0.39
C SER A 23 6.13 13.91 1.09
N SER A 24 6.14 13.91 2.43
CA SER A 24 7.09 14.68 3.22
C SER A 24 8.50 14.13 3.08
N LYS A 25 8.64 12.80 3.13
CA LYS A 25 9.93 12.11 2.99
C LYS A 25 10.56 12.32 1.62
N ILE A 26 9.76 12.27 0.55
CA ILE A 26 10.24 12.51 -0.83
C ILE A 26 10.81 13.92 -0.99
N ARG A 27 10.21 14.92 -0.34
CA ARG A 27 10.68 16.32 -0.44
C ARG A 27 11.93 16.61 0.39
N ASN A 28 12.15 15.86 1.47
CA ASN A 28 13.14 16.19 2.49
C ASN A 28 14.36 15.24 2.53
N LYS A 29 14.33 14.11 1.82
CA LYS A 29 15.42 13.10 1.82
C LYS A 29 16.04 12.93 0.44
N GLN A 30 17.33 12.58 0.39
CA GLN A 30 17.97 12.16 -0.85
C GLN A 30 17.42 10.79 -1.30
N GLU A 31 17.36 10.57 -2.61
CA GLU A 31 16.78 9.35 -3.21
C GLU A 31 17.43 8.06 -2.70
N THR A 32 18.74 8.10 -2.41
CA THR A 32 19.50 6.98 -1.83
C THR A 32 19.05 6.60 -0.42
N ASP A 33 18.38 7.49 0.31
CA ASP A 33 17.88 7.21 1.66
C ASP A 33 16.53 6.49 1.64
N TRP A 34 15.84 6.49 0.49
CA TRP A 34 14.49 5.93 0.38
C TRP A 34 14.50 4.40 0.40
N VAL A 35 15.56 3.78 -0.15
CA VAL A 35 15.73 2.32 -0.13
C VAL A 35 15.99 1.77 1.27
N TYR A 36 16.40 2.62 2.21
CA TYR A 36 16.60 2.27 3.62
C TYR A 36 15.40 2.65 4.51
N ASP A 37 14.43 3.41 3.98
CA ASP A 37 13.22 3.77 4.71
C ASP A 37 12.21 2.61 4.65
N MET A 38 12.14 1.83 5.73
CA MET A 38 11.26 0.66 5.84
C MET A 38 9.80 0.97 5.44
N TYR A 39 9.29 2.16 5.76
CA TYR A 39 7.91 2.53 5.43
C TYR A 39 7.74 2.84 3.94
N PHE A 40 8.75 3.44 3.32
CA PHE A 40 8.76 3.67 1.88
C PHE A 40 8.81 2.35 1.12
N VAL A 41 9.71 1.44 1.52
CA VAL A 41 9.83 0.10 0.93
C VAL A 41 8.53 -0.69 1.10
N LEU A 42 7.95 -0.68 2.30
CA LEU A 42 6.66 -1.33 2.57
C LEU A 42 5.54 -0.77 1.69
N TRP A 43 5.42 0.55 1.60
CA TRP A 43 4.44 1.20 0.73
C TRP A 43 4.65 0.83 -0.73
N MET A 44 5.89 0.84 -1.22
CA MET A 44 6.22 0.52 -2.61
C MET A 44 5.85 -0.93 -2.95
N GLU A 45 6.29 -1.90 -2.14
CA GLU A 45 6.02 -3.31 -2.37
C GLU A 45 4.53 -3.64 -2.25
N TYR A 46 3.84 -3.03 -1.28
CA TYR A 46 2.40 -3.17 -1.15
C TYR A 46 1.65 -2.58 -2.35
N SER A 47 2.09 -1.41 -2.83
CA SER A 47 1.51 -0.75 -4.01
C SER A 47 1.70 -1.55 -5.29
N ARG A 48 2.81 -2.29 -5.43
CA ARG A 48 3.05 -3.22 -6.53
C ARG A 48 2.15 -4.46 -6.46
N TRP A 49 1.90 -4.95 -5.25
CA TRP A 49 1.05 -6.13 -5.02
C TRP A 49 -0.45 -5.83 -5.19
N TRP A 50 -0.92 -4.65 -4.73
CA TRP A 50 -2.33 -4.25 -4.70
C TRP A 50 -3.09 -4.36 -6.05
N PRO A 51 -2.61 -3.80 -7.18
CA PRO A 51 -3.34 -3.82 -8.44
C PRO A 51 -3.45 -5.22 -9.06
N LYS A 52 -2.51 -6.13 -8.78
CA LYS A 52 -2.54 -7.53 -9.26
C LYS A 52 -3.63 -8.36 -8.58
N ARG A 53 -4.07 -7.98 -7.37
CA ARG A 53 -5.14 -8.68 -6.64
C ARG A 53 -6.46 -7.92 -6.57
N ALA A 54 -6.49 -6.59 -6.64
CA ALA A 54 -7.75 -5.84 -6.70
C ALA A 54 -8.64 -6.26 -7.90
N LYS A 55 -8.03 -6.73 -9.00
CA LYS A 55 -8.76 -7.30 -10.15
C LYS A 55 -9.24 -8.74 -9.91
N ASN A 56 -8.49 -9.55 -9.16
CA ASN A 56 -8.83 -10.95 -8.86
C ASN A 56 -9.70 -11.13 -7.60
N ILE A 57 -9.86 -10.08 -6.78
CA ILE A 57 -10.76 -10.08 -5.61
C ILE A 57 -12.15 -9.59 -5.99
N LYS A 58 -12.29 -8.74 -7.02
CA LYS A 58 -13.61 -8.37 -7.59
C LYS A 58 -14.35 -9.53 -8.28
N SER A 59 -13.69 -10.66 -8.49
CA SER A 59 -14.30 -11.93 -8.94
C SER A 59 -14.66 -12.88 -7.79
N GLY A 60 -14.44 -12.48 -6.53
CA GLY A 60 -15.06 -13.09 -5.35
C GLY A 60 -16.37 -12.38 -5.00
N PRO A 61 -17.33 -13.05 -4.34
CA PRO A 61 -18.68 -12.53 -4.17
C PRO A 61 -18.64 -11.18 -3.45
N ASN A 62 -19.18 -10.17 -4.14
CA ASN A 62 -19.37 -8.81 -3.69
C ASN A 62 -20.11 -8.78 -2.33
N PRO A 63 -19.47 -8.44 -1.19
CA PRO A 63 -20.21 -8.14 0.01
C PRO A 63 -20.38 -6.63 0.03
N ILE A 64 -21.47 -6.13 -0.56
CA ILE A 64 -22.31 -5.01 -0.09
C ILE A 64 -23.46 -4.94 -1.11
N SER A 65 -24.48 -5.75 -0.84
CA SER A 65 -25.87 -5.36 -1.06
C SER A 65 -26.47 -5.23 0.34
N LYS A 66 -26.72 -3.99 0.75
CA LYS A 66 -27.74 -3.61 1.72
C LYS A 66 -28.34 -2.29 1.27
#